data_AF-A0A2Z6LXK1-F1
#
_entry.id   AF-A0A2Z6LXK1-F1
#
_cell.length_a   1.000
_cell.length_b   1.000
_cell.length_c   1.000
_cell.angle_alpha   90.00
_cell.angle_beta   90.00
_cell.angle_gamma   90.00
#
_symmetry.space_group_name_H-M   'P 1'
#
loop_
_entity.id
_entity.type
_entity.pdbx_description
1 polymer ?
#
loop_
_entity_poly.entity_id
_entity_poly.type
_entity_poly.pdbx_seq_one_letter_code
_entity_poly.pdbx_strand_id
1 'polypeptide(L)'
;MSYSCPFAQRVWITRNYKGLQDKIKLVPIDLQNKPAWYKEKVHPENKDPAKKEFGEELIKYVDTFTKDVFGSFKGDSLTQASASFEYLENALGKFDGPFFLGEFSLVDIVYIPFIERFQIAFSELYKHDITAGRPKFATWIEELNNNDAYKQTKLANPQEFVGFVKKVFLGQ
;
A
#
# COMPACT_ATOMS: atom_id res chain seq x y z
N MET A 1 8.46 -16.97 3.92
CA MET A 1 7.66 -16.50 5.08
C MET A 1 6.86 -15.26 4.70
N SER A 2 5.55 -15.23 4.98
CA SER A 2 4.56 -14.26 4.45
C SER A 2 4.54 -12.87 5.13
N TYR A 3 5.63 -12.41 5.77
CA TYR A 3 5.71 -11.01 6.24
C TYR A 3 5.99 -10.01 5.10
N SER A 4 6.28 -10.53 3.91
CA SER A 4 6.54 -9.74 2.70
C SER A 4 5.32 -9.54 1.79
N CYS A 5 4.17 -10.16 2.07
CA CYS A 5 2.97 -10.02 1.25
C CYS A 5 2.24 -8.69 1.55
N PRO A 6 2.06 -7.79 0.56
CA PRO A 6 1.40 -6.51 0.78
C PRO A 6 -0.07 -6.67 1.21
N PHE A 7 -0.76 -7.72 0.74
CA PHE A 7 -2.14 -8.00 1.15
C PHE A 7 -2.24 -8.45 2.63
N ALA A 8 -1.30 -9.27 3.10
CA ALA A 8 -1.25 -9.67 4.51
C ALA A 8 -0.88 -8.48 5.42
N GLN A 9 -0.02 -7.58 4.93
CA GLN A 9 0.35 -6.36 5.65
C GLN A 9 -0.87 -5.46 5.92
N ARG A 10 -1.85 -5.37 5.01
CA ARG A 10 -3.12 -4.65 5.23
C ARG A 10 -3.85 -5.11 6.50
N VAL A 11 -3.95 -6.43 6.69
CA VAL A 11 -4.62 -7.04 7.84
C VAL A 11 -3.83 -6.80 9.13
N TRP A 12 -2.50 -6.85 9.06
CA TRP A 12 -1.63 -6.56 10.20
C TRP A 12 -1.76 -5.10 10.66
N ILE A 13 -1.73 -4.14 9.73
CA ILE A 13 -1.94 -2.71 10.05
C ILE A 13 -3.30 -2.51 10.72
N THR A 14 -4.36 -3.08 10.15
CA THR A 14 -5.73 -2.98 10.71
C THR A 14 -5.82 -3.55 12.13
N ARG A 15 -5.19 -4.70 12.37
CA ARG A 15 -5.12 -5.34 13.69
C ARG A 15 -4.43 -4.44 14.72
N ASN A 16 -3.30 -3.84 14.35
CA ASN A 16 -2.54 -2.96 15.24
C ASN A 16 -3.34 -1.67 15.52
N TYR A 17 -3.92 -1.06 14.49
CA TYR A 17 -4.70 0.16 14.62
C TYR A 17 -5.93 0.00 15.53
N LYS A 18 -6.61 -1.16 15.45
CA LYS A 18 -7.76 -1.45 16.32
C LYS A 18 -7.38 -1.95 17.72
N GLY A 19 -6.08 -2.02 18.06
CA GLY A 19 -5.62 -2.53 19.36
C GLY A 19 -5.98 -4.01 19.59
N LEU A 20 -6.09 -4.81 18.53
CA LEU A 20 -6.56 -6.20 18.60
C LEU A 20 -5.42 -7.21 18.73
N GLN A 21 -4.25 -6.78 19.21
CA GLN A 21 -3.08 -7.65 19.21
C GLN A 21 -3.23 -8.90 20.10
N ASP A 22 -4.00 -8.80 21.18
CA ASP A 22 -4.25 -9.91 22.09
C ASP A 22 -5.29 -10.89 21.56
N LYS A 23 -6.24 -10.39 20.75
CA LYS A 23 -7.39 -11.15 20.23
C LYS A 23 -7.10 -11.83 18.89
N ILE A 24 -6.28 -11.20 18.04
CA ILE A 24 -5.89 -11.72 16.74
C ILE A 24 -4.41 -12.10 16.85
N LYS A 25 -4.07 -13.38 16.75
CA LYS A 25 -2.67 -13.80 16.70
C LYS A 25 -2.22 -13.89 15.24
N LEU A 26 -1.06 -13.33 14.93
CA LEU A 26 -0.48 -13.44 13.59
C LEU A 26 0.06 -14.86 13.42
N VAL A 27 -0.50 -15.60 12.46
CA VAL A 27 0.01 -16.91 12.06
C VAL A 27 0.52 -16.76 10.62
N PRO A 28 1.84 -16.77 10.38
CA PRO A 28 2.37 -16.68 9.02
C PRO A 28 1.98 -17.92 8.22
N ILE A 29 1.29 -17.72 7.09
CA ILE A 29 0.86 -18.79 6.19
C ILE A 29 1.89 -18.98 5.07
N ASP A 30 2.16 -20.23 4.70
CA ASP A 30 2.91 -20.54 3.49
C ASP A 30 2.02 -20.36 2.25
N LEU A 31 2.44 -19.49 1.33
CA LEU A 31 1.69 -19.20 0.10
C LEU A 31 1.67 -20.38 -0.87
N GLN A 32 2.59 -21.36 -0.72
CA GLN A 32 2.62 -22.59 -1.51
C GLN A 32 1.65 -23.66 -0.98
N ASN A 33 1.16 -23.53 0.27
CA ASN A 33 0.26 -24.51 0.88
C ASN A 33 -0.81 -23.82 1.75
N LYS A 34 -1.88 -23.36 1.10
CA LYS A 34 -2.93 -22.53 1.71
C LYS A 34 -4.01 -23.38 2.41
N PRO A 35 -4.37 -23.10 3.68
CA PRO A 35 -5.48 -23.78 4.37
C PRO A 35 -6.87 -23.30 3.90
N ALA A 36 -7.88 -24.16 4.04
CA ALA A 36 -9.22 -23.96 3.47
C ALA A 36 -10.13 -22.90 4.15
N TRP A 37 -9.79 -22.38 5.34
CA TRP A 37 -10.72 -21.61 6.20
C TRP A 37 -10.69 -20.07 6.05
N TYR A 38 -10.02 -19.52 5.02
CA TYR A 38 -9.51 -18.14 4.97
C TYR A 38 -10.53 -16.97 4.79
N LYS A 39 -11.85 -17.19 4.71
CA LYS A 39 -12.79 -16.09 4.38
C LYS A 39 -13.88 -15.91 5.43
N GLU A 40 -13.77 -14.89 6.29
CA GLU A 40 -14.94 -14.17 6.83
C GLU A 40 -14.63 -12.87 7.61
N LYS A 41 -15.34 -11.79 7.22
CA LYS A 41 -15.59 -10.45 7.85
C LYS A 41 -14.37 -9.51 7.94
N VAL A 42 -14.49 -8.22 7.55
CA VAL A 42 -14.76 -7.04 8.43
C VAL A 42 -15.07 -5.80 7.56
N HIS A 43 -16.09 -4.99 7.89
CA HIS A 43 -16.17 -3.54 7.57
C HIS A 43 -17.09 -2.81 8.58
N PRO A 44 -16.65 -1.74 9.27
CA PRO A 44 -17.53 -0.75 9.87
C PRO A 44 -17.99 0.28 8.82
N GLU A 45 -19.25 0.74 8.88
CA GLU A 45 -19.79 1.76 7.98
C GLU A 45 -19.20 3.16 8.25
N ASN A 46 -18.79 3.85 7.19
CA ASN A 46 -18.57 5.30 7.20
C ASN A 46 -19.94 6.01 7.09
N LYS A 47 -20.19 6.98 7.98
CA LYS A 47 -21.46 7.71 8.06
C LYS A 47 -21.58 8.87 7.06
N ASP A 48 -20.48 9.30 6.47
CA ASP A 48 -20.44 10.33 5.43
C ASP A 48 -20.57 9.69 4.04
N PRO A 49 -21.67 9.95 3.29
CA PRO A 49 -21.89 9.37 1.98
C PRO A 49 -20.81 9.72 0.94
N ALA A 50 -20.26 10.93 0.97
CA ALA A 50 -19.25 11.38 0.02
C ALA A 50 -17.88 10.73 0.29
N LYS A 51 -17.50 10.61 1.57
CA LYS A 51 -16.29 9.84 1.95
C LYS A 51 -16.44 8.36 1.62
N LYS A 52 -17.66 7.81 1.77
CA LYS A 52 -17.95 6.42 1.42
C LYS A 52 -17.77 6.16 -0.08
N GLU A 53 -18.45 6.95 -0.92
CA GLU A 53 -18.39 6.79 -2.38
C GLU A 53 -16.94 6.95 -2.90
N PHE A 54 -16.25 8.00 -2.46
CA PHE A 54 -14.87 8.23 -2.86
C PHE A 54 -13.91 7.15 -2.34
N GLY A 55 -14.09 6.69 -1.10
CA GLY A 55 -13.30 5.59 -0.56
C GLY A 55 -13.50 4.29 -1.33
N GLU A 56 -14.73 3.98 -1.73
CA GLU A 56 -15.05 2.81 -2.57
C GLU A 56 -14.43 2.91 -3.97
N GLU A 57 -14.45 4.10 -4.58
CA GLU A 57 -13.76 4.37 -5.85
C GLU A 57 -12.27 4.09 -5.75
N LEU A 58 -11.60 4.66 -4.73
CA LEU A 58 -10.17 4.45 -4.51
C LEU A 58 -9.83 2.97 -4.20
N ILE A 59 -10.68 2.28 -3.46
CA ILE A 59 -10.50 0.84 -3.19
C ILE A 59 -10.64 0.02 -4.48
N LYS A 60 -11.58 0.37 -5.38
CA LYS A 60 -11.70 -0.30 -6.69
C LYS A 60 -10.49 -0.02 -7.59
N TYR A 61 -9.94 1.19 -7.52
CA TYR A 61 -8.80 1.59 -8.35
C TYR A 61 -7.47 0.91 -7.96
N VAL A 62 -7.32 0.42 -6.72
CA VAL A 62 -6.04 -0.12 -6.23
C VAL A 62 -5.49 -1.26 -7.08
N ASP A 63 -6.36 -2.09 -7.65
CA ASP A 63 -5.95 -3.21 -8.52
C ASP A 63 -5.43 -2.71 -9.87
N THR A 64 -6.01 -1.63 -10.41
CA THR A 64 -5.51 -0.97 -11.62
C THR A 64 -4.18 -0.30 -11.33
N PHE A 65 -4.12 0.53 -10.28
CA PHE A 65 -2.90 1.19 -9.82
C PHE A 65 -1.72 0.22 -9.68
N THR A 66 -1.92 -0.88 -8.96
CA THR A 66 -0.85 -1.86 -8.73
C THR A 66 -0.42 -2.56 -10.01
N LYS A 67 -1.36 -2.93 -10.89
CA LYS A 67 -1.05 -3.54 -12.20
C LYS A 67 -0.26 -2.60 -13.08
N ASP A 68 -0.64 -1.33 -13.15
CA ASP A 68 0.03 -0.33 -13.98
C ASP A 68 1.48 -0.12 -13.50
N VAL A 69 1.68 0.09 -12.20
CA VAL A 69 3.02 0.31 -11.64
C VAL A 69 3.91 -0.95 -11.79
N PHE A 70 3.39 -2.15 -11.51
CA PHE A 70 4.17 -3.38 -11.75
C PHE A 70 4.45 -3.64 -13.23
N GLY A 71 3.49 -3.33 -14.11
CA GLY A 71 3.65 -3.43 -15.56
C GLY A 71 4.75 -2.50 -16.08
N SER A 72 4.86 -1.31 -15.47
CA SER A 72 5.86 -0.30 -15.82
C SER A 72 7.30 -0.79 -15.65
N PHE A 73 7.57 -1.75 -14.76
CA PHE A 73 8.92 -2.25 -14.51
C PHE A 73 9.57 -2.90 -15.73
N LYS A 74 8.77 -3.39 -16.69
CA LYS A 74 9.27 -4.00 -17.93
C LYS A 74 9.53 -2.98 -19.05
N GLY A 75 9.18 -1.71 -18.84
CA GLY A 75 9.27 -0.65 -19.83
C GLY A 75 9.96 0.60 -19.27
N ASP A 76 9.54 1.77 -19.77
CA ASP A 76 9.96 3.05 -19.19
C ASP A 76 9.16 3.32 -17.92
N SER A 77 9.67 2.81 -16.79
CA SER A 77 8.96 2.87 -15.51
C SER A 77 8.70 4.30 -15.03
N LEU A 78 9.60 5.23 -15.35
CA LEU A 78 9.47 6.62 -14.90
C LEU A 78 8.30 7.32 -15.60
N THR A 79 8.19 7.14 -16.91
CA THR A 79 7.10 7.72 -17.70
C THR A 79 5.79 6.97 -17.47
N GLN A 80 5.82 5.63 -17.49
CA GLN A 80 4.61 4.80 -17.47
C GLN A 80 3.90 4.79 -16.12
N ALA A 81 4.63 4.91 -15.00
CA ALA A 81 4.02 4.95 -13.67
C ALA A 81 3.60 6.36 -13.22
N SER A 82 4.04 7.42 -13.92
CA SER A 82 3.81 8.81 -13.48
C SER A 82 2.33 9.12 -13.32
N ALA A 83 1.50 8.73 -14.30
CA ALA A 83 0.06 8.96 -14.28
C ALA A 83 -0.62 8.29 -13.08
N SER A 84 -0.19 7.08 -12.70
CA SER A 84 -0.72 6.37 -11.54
C SER A 84 -0.39 7.09 -10.22
N PHE A 85 0.82 7.63 -10.08
CA PHE A 85 1.20 8.42 -8.90
C PHE A 85 0.54 9.82 -8.89
N GLU A 86 0.38 10.45 -10.05
CA GLU A 86 -0.37 11.70 -10.20
C GLU A 86 -1.84 11.55 -9.83
N TYR A 87 -2.47 10.41 -10.17
CA TYR A 87 -3.83 10.11 -9.71
C TYR A 87 -3.93 10.14 -8.18
N LEU A 88 -2.97 9.54 -7.46
CA LEU A 88 -2.96 9.56 -5.99
C LEU A 88 -2.69 10.96 -5.43
N GLU A 89 -1.76 11.71 -6.03
CA GLU A 89 -1.54 13.12 -5.67
C GLU A 89 -2.82 13.93 -5.81
N ASN A 90 -3.57 13.76 -6.91
CA ASN A 90 -4.83 14.47 -7.14
C ASN A 90 -5.96 14.01 -6.21
N ALA A 91 -5.99 12.73 -5.84
CA ALA A 91 -6.96 12.18 -4.90
C ALA A 91 -6.75 12.71 -3.47
N LEU A 92 -5.50 12.93 -3.07
CA LEU A 92 -5.16 13.54 -1.78
C LEU A 92 -5.58 15.01 -1.73
N GLY A 93 -6.01 15.46 -0.55
CA GLY A 93 -6.50 16.83 -0.33
C GLY A 93 -7.96 17.07 -0.75
N LYS A 94 -8.71 16.02 -1.13
CA LYS A 94 -10.16 16.12 -1.35
C LYS A 94 -10.94 16.40 -0.07
N PHE A 95 -10.43 15.95 1.07
CA PHE A 95 -10.97 16.20 2.40
C PHE A 95 -9.88 16.79 3.29
N ASP A 96 -10.27 17.58 4.29
CA ASP A 96 -9.33 18.20 5.22
C ASP A 96 -8.53 17.15 6.00
N GLY A 97 -7.20 17.26 5.94
CA GLY A 97 -6.26 16.36 6.58
C GLY A 97 -5.34 15.65 5.59
N PRO A 98 -4.33 14.92 6.08
CA PRO A 98 -3.26 14.39 5.24
C PRO A 98 -3.58 13.03 4.58
N PHE A 99 -4.71 12.40 4.95
CA PHE A 99 -5.11 11.08 4.47
C PHE A 99 -6.15 11.16 3.34
N PHE A 100 -6.37 10.07 2.61
CA PHE A 100 -7.30 10.06 1.47
C PHE A 100 -8.72 10.49 1.82
N LEU A 101 -9.17 10.19 3.05
CA LEU A 101 -10.49 10.60 3.57
C LEU A 101 -10.39 11.69 4.65
N GLY A 102 -9.27 12.42 4.67
CA GLY A 102 -8.92 13.42 5.69
C GLY A 102 -8.36 12.81 6.98
N GLU A 103 -8.84 11.62 7.34
CA GLU A 103 -8.40 10.84 8.50
C GLU A 103 -7.89 9.45 8.09
N PHE A 104 -7.05 8.83 8.93
CA PHE A 104 -6.49 7.51 8.65
C PHE A 104 -7.59 6.47 8.54
N SER A 105 -7.63 5.78 7.40
CA SER A 105 -8.74 4.94 7.00
C SER A 105 -8.29 3.66 6.31
N LEU A 106 -9.26 2.81 5.93
CA LEU A 106 -8.97 1.62 5.13
C LEU A 106 -8.34 1.96 3.78
N VAL A 107 -8.68 3.11 3.19
CA VAL A 107 -8.12 3.54 1.91
C VAL A 107 -6.60 3.64 2.03
N ASP A 108 -6.10 4.27 3.09
CA ASP A 108 -4.66 4.39 3.34
C ASP A 108 -4.01 3.02 3.53
N ILE A 109 -4.67 2.14 4.30
CA ILE A 109 -4.22 0.76 4.56
C ILE A 109 -4.11 -0.05 3.27
N VAL A 110 -5.02 0.10 2.30
CA VAL A 110 -4.94 -0.68 1.06
C VAL A 110 -3.80 -0.24 0.14
N TYR A 111 -3.43 1.04 0.16
CA TYR A 111 -2.38 1.60 -0.68
C TYR A 111 -0.98 1.46 -0.06
N ILE A 112 -0.80 1.75 1.23
CA ILE A 112 0.55 1.91 1.83
C ILE A 112 1.48 0.71 1.68
N PRO A 113 1.04 -0.57 1.76
CA PRO A 113 1.95 -1.69 1.52
C PRO A 113 2.54 -1.69 0.12
N PHE A 114 1.76 -1.27 -0.89
CA PHE A 114 2.25 -1.20 -2.27
C PHE A 114 3.14 0.01 -2.49
N ILE A 115 2.74 1.17 -1.97
CA ILE A 115 3.55 2.39 -2.06
C ILE A 115 4.92 2.19 -1.41
N GLU A 116 4.99 1.56 -0.24
CA GLU A 116 6.25 1.23 0.44
C GLU A 116 7.19 0.42 -0.48
N ARG A 117 6.64 -0.62 -1.13
CA ARG A 117 7.40 -1.48 -2.06
C ARG A 117 7.82 -0.72 -3.30
N PHE A 118 6.94 0.10 -3.87
CA PHE A 118 7.27 0.90 -5.04
C PHE A 118 8.31 1.97 -4.72
N GLN A 119 8.26 2.62 -3.56
CA GLN A 119 9.28 3.56 -3.11
C GLN A 119 10.66 2.89 -3.05
N ILE A 120 10.75 1.67 -2.50
CA ILE A 120 11.99 0.87 -2.47
C ILE A 120 12.45 0.55 -3.89
N ALA A 121 11.58 0.03 -4.76
CA ALA A 121 11.96 -0.36 -6.13
C ALA A 121 12.42 0.83 -6.97
N PHE A 122 11.67 1.93 -6.98
CA PHE A 122 12.01 3.14 -7.73
C PHE A 122 13.31 3.78 -7.23
N SER A 123 13.52 3.82 -5.91
CA SER A 123 14.77 4.34 -5.34
C SER A 123 15.97 3.45 -5.69
N GLU A 124 15.86 2.14 -5.49
CA GLU A 124 17.00 1.23 -5.63
C GLU A 124 17.36 0.93 -7.08
N LEU A 125 16.35 0.70 -7.94
CA LEU A 125 16.53 0.24 -9.32
C LEU A 125 16.60 1.39 -10.33
N TYR A 126 15.84 2.47 -10.08
CA TYR A 126 15.67 3.56 -11.04
C TYR A 126 16.25 4.89 -10.54
N LYS A 127 16.81 4.93 -9.31
CA LYS A 127 17.38 6.12 -8.66
C LYS A 127 16.42 7.31 -8.68
N HIS A 128 15.12 7.01 -8.52
CA HIS A 128 14.05 7.99 -8.62
C HIS A 128 13.22 8.06 -7.34
N ASP A 129 12.86 9.28 -6.95
CA ASP A 129 11.95 9.56 -5.86
C ASP A 129 10.53 9.73 -6.40
N ILE A 130 9.64 8.79 -6.07
CA ILE A 130 8.24 8.81 -6.49
C ILE A 130 7.44 10.00 -5.92
N THR A 131 7.98 10.71 -4.93
CA THR A 131 7.34 11.90 -4.32
C THR A 131 7.75 13.21 -4.99
N ALA A 132 8.75 13.19 -5.89
CA ALA A 132 9.19 14.38 -6.60
C ALA A 132 8.02 15.03 -7.37
N GLY A 133 7.73 16.31 -7.07
CA GLY A 133 6.60 17.04 -7.66
C GLY A 133 5.22 16.68 -7.10
N ARG A 134 5.14 15.82 -6.06
CA ARG A 134 3.89 15.32 -5.47
C ARG A 134 3.87 15.59 -3.95
N PRO A 135 3.69 16.85 -3.52
CA PRO A 135 3.84 17.25 -2.12
C PRO A 135 2.78 16.67 -1.19
N LYS A 136 1.52 16.48 -1.64
CA LYS A 136 0.48 15.86 -0.81
C LYS A 136 0.78 14.40 -0.59
N PHE A 137 1.26 13.72 -1.63
CA PHE A 137 1.71 12.34 -1.55
C PHE A 137 2.93 12.17 -0.65
N ALA A 138 3.91 13.09 -0.71
CA ALA A 138 5.04 13.12 0.21
C ALA A 138 4.58 13.22 1.68
N THR A 139 3.67 14.16 1.96
CA THR A 139 3.09 14.37 3.29
C THR A 139 2.34 13.12 3.77
N TRP A 140 1.55 12.49 2.90
CA TRP A 140 0.84 11.25 3.22
C TRP A 140 1.78 10.11 3.61
N ILE A 141 2.90 9.94 2.91
CA ILE A 141 3.93 8.94 3.27
C ILE A 141 4.57 9.26 4.62
N GLU A 142 4.89 10.55 4.86
CA GLU A 142 5.48 11.00 6.13
C GLU A 142 4.57 10.71 7.33
N GLU A 143 3.31 11.09 7.23
CA GLU A 143 2.31 10.86 8.29
C GLU A 143 2.12 9.37 8.58
N LEU A 144 2.09 8.53 7.53
CA LEU A 144 2.03 7.08 7.72
C LEU A 144 3.30 6.55 8.38
N ASN A 145 4.49 7.03 8.02
CA ASN A 145 5.74 6.61 8.67
C ASN A 145 5.78 6.93 10.17
N ASN A 146 5.02 7.93 10.62
CA ASN A 146 4.83 8.28 12.03
C ASN A 146 3.70 7.49 12.72
N ASN A 147 2.89 6.75 11.97
CA ASN A 147 1.80 5.93 12.51
C ASN A 147 2.33 4.60 13.07
N ASP A 148 2.21 4.41 14.39
CA ASP A 148 2.69 3.20 15.09
C ASP A 148 2.07 1.90 14.58
N ALA A 149 0.81 1.93 14.13
CA ALA A 149 0.15 0.74 13.61
C ALA A 149 0.77 0.26 12.30
N TYR A 150 1.23 1.18 11.46
CA TYR A 150 1.92 0.87 10.20
C TYR A 150 3.41 0.62 10.39
N LYS A 151 4.10 1.46 11.16
CA LYS A 151 5.55 1.45 11.33
C LYS A 151 6.10 0.07 11.73
N GLN A 152 5.38 -0.66 12.56
CA GLN A 152 5.74 -2.02 13.01
C GLN A 152 5.57 -3.11 11.95
N THR A 153 4.90 -2.81 10.84
CA THR A 153 4.54 -3.76 9.79
C THR A 153 5.40 -3.64 8.54
N LYS A 154 6.32 -2.66 8.52
CA LYS A 154 7.20 -2.41 7.38
C LYS A 154 7.97 -3.66 6.98
N LEU A 155 8.25 -3.75 5.69
CA LEU A 155 8.97 -4.83 5.06
C LEU A 155 10.35 -4.99 5.71
N ALA A 156 10.52 -6.10 6.42
CA ALA A 156 11.73 -6.39 7.18
C ALA A 156 12.97 -6.54 6.30
N ASN A 157 12.80 -6.97 5.04
CA ASN A 157 13.91 -7.17 4.10
C ASN A 157 13.62 -6.51 2.73
N PRO A 158 13.95 -5.22 2.57
CA PRO A 158 13.81 -4.50 1.30
C PRO A 158 14.58 -5.15 0.14
N GLN A 159 15.78 -5.69 0.41
CA GLN A 159 16.65 -6.26 -0.63
C GLN A 159 16.08 -7.55 -1.22
N GLU A 160 15.37 -8.35 -0.44
CA GLU A 160 14.64 -9.52 -0.95
C GLU A 160 13.58 -9.11 -1.97
N PHE A 161 12.87 -8.01 -1.72
CA PHE A 161 11.90 -7.48 -2.66
C PHE A 161 12.56 -6.92 -3.92
N VAL A 162 13.67 -6.18 -3.80
CA VAL A 162 14.45 -5.71 -4.95
C VAL A 162 14.92 -6.89 -5.81
N GLY A 163 15.43 -7.96 -5.19
CA GLY A 163 15.83 -9.18 -5.88
C GLY A 163 14.65 -9.87 -6.59
N PHE A 164 13.47 -9.89 -5.96
CA PHE A 164 12.24 -10.36 -6.59
C PHE A 164 11.88 -9.53 -7.83
N VAL A 165 11.94 -8.21 -7.75
CA VAL A 165 11.62 -7.33 -8.89
C VAL A 165 12.59 -7.56 -10.05
N LYS A 166 13.89 -7.62 -9.77
CA LYS A 166 14.93 -7.93 -10.77
C LYS A 166 14.66 -9.25 -11.48
N LYS A 167 14.42 -10.33 -10.72
CA LYS A 167 14.18 -11.66 -11.27
C LYS A 167 12.92 -11.75 -12.12
N VAL A 168 11.82 -11.16 -11.65
CA VAL A 168 10.49 -11.37 -12.26
C VAL A 168 10.19 -10.38 -13.38
N PHE A 169 10.66 -9.14 -13.28
CA PHE A 169 10.33 -8.08 -14.23
C PHE A 169 11.51 -7.69 -15.12
N LEU A 170 12.74 -7.76 -14.62
CA LEU A 170 13.93 -7.34 -15.38
C LEU A 170 14.73 -8.51 -15.98
N GLY A 171 14.41 -9.75 -15.60
CA GLY A 171 15.14 -10.95 -16.06
C GLY A 171 16.59 -11.02 -15.56
N GLN A 172 16.89 -10.37 -14.43
CA GLN A 172 18.22 -10.30 -13.80
C GLN A 172 18.32 -11.22 -12.58
#